data_AF-A0A383RHL7-F1
#
_entry.id   AF-A0A383RHL7-F1
#
_cell.length_a   1.000
_cell.length_b   1.000
_cell.length_c   1.000
_cell.angle_alpha   90.00
_cell.angle_beta   90.00
_cell.angle_gamma   90.00
#
_symmetry.space_group_name_H-M   'P 1'
#
loop_
_entity.id
_entity.type
_entity.pdbx_description
1 polymer ?
#
loop_
_entity_poly.entity_id
_entity_poly.type
_entity_poly.pdbx_seq_one_letter_code
_entity_poly.pdbx_strand_id
1 'polypeptide(L)'
;MLCLLLVFHIITCLIVNINKWDFQNQHNIKITATGQKNTEAKGSEVWLYELKVDGVNKTLSNIDSLNPEAWEIRDSYLVSYKEQPASLEFTFLGSSDIELLVSNHPYSGFVNIEIDGQSQEFDLFLNKDDAKKISVKLLNNGYIGLFNYTIFCFYSYLLMCSLLLSITDEEIKNIDLKKWSFSIVSMIFITLLVPALMVYIVDPLQFYRASSDQIYYAYERYQNPGLAKNYEYDKIIIGTSMTENFIPSHVDKMLSGKSLKLSMAGSTIKEQSMMTKLALNSRETDTVIWGLDLDALRKDANETQPITTFPKYLFNSEKFDDLNYLLNKQFIVDSWRKLRNRNGEHYFTADLDTLYNWNKSYKFGEEYVRESYRPESIKIERRDPALKQNYEENIEENIIPLIEDNPNVKFVFFYSPYSVVQFRHWYEIDPLIISDIKEGKRNIFLKLSKYKNVQLYDFSANKDITSNLSVYKDTIHYSEEINKLIIESIKKQSYLVTPHNIESTESELFKQILDFDMVRFINLKAN
;
A
#
# COMPACT_ATOMS: atom_id res chain seq x y z
N MET A 1 -7.71 31.01 37.55
CA MET A 1 -8.45 29.72 37.62
C MET A 1 -9.34 29.51 36.40
N LEU A 2 -10.20 30.46 36.01
CA LEU A 2 -10.98 30.38 34.76
C LEU A 2 -10.14 30.17 33.50
N CYS A 3 -8.98 30.83 33.40
CA CYS A 3 -8.07 30.60 32.27
C CYS A 3 -7.61 29.14 32.22
N LEU A 4 -7.15 28.55 33.32
CA LEU A 4 -6.74 27.13 33.38
C LEU A 4 -7.88 26.16 33.00
N LEU A 5 -9.12 26.49 33.35
CA LEU A 5 -10.30 25.68 33.00
C LEU A 5 -10.73 25.87 31.54
N LEU A 6 -10.60 27.07 30.97
CA LEU A 6 -10.82 27.33 29.54
C LEU A 6 -9.70 26.71 28.68
N VAL A 7 -8.45 26.72 29.17
CA VAL A 7 -7.30 26.00 28.60
C VAL A 7 -7.62 24.51 28.62
N PHE A 8 -7.99 23.96 29.78
CA PHE A 8 -8.32 22.55 29.92
C PHE A 8 -9.50 22.17 29.04
N HIS A 9 -10.49 23.06 28.90
CA HIS A 9 -11.66 22.90 28.05
C HIS A 9 -11.34 22.99 26.55
N ILE A 10 -10.47 23.90 26.11
CA ILE A 10 -10.01 24.00 24.72
C ILE A 10 -9.06 22.85 24.39
N ILE A 11 -8.21 22.43 25.32
CA ILE A 11 -7.35 21.24 25.19
C ILE A 11 -8.22 19.98 25.13
N THR A 12 -9.22 19.81 26.01
CA THR A 12 -10.14 18.67 25.91
C THR A 12 -11.02 18.76 24.68
N CYS A 13 -11.51 19.94 24.27
CA CYS A 13 -12.20 20.09 22.99
C CYS A 13 -11.28 19.81 21.81
N LEU A 14 -10.00 20.18 21.81
CA LEU A 14 -9.06 19.86 20.73
C LEU A 14 -8.59 18.40 20.77
N ILE A 15 -8.61 17.74 21.93
CA ILE A 15 -8.33 16.30 22.09
C ILE A 15 -9.59 15.47 21.74
N VAL A 16 -10.79 15.96 22.05
CA VAL A 16 -12.09 15.27 21.88
C VAL A 16 -12.73 15.60 20.52
N ASN A 17 -12.38 16.71 19.88
CA ASN A 17 -12.85 17.11 18.54
C ASN A 17 -11.89 16.67 17.41
N ILE A 18 -11.26 15.50 17.58
CA ILE A 18 -10.55 14.76 16.49
C ILE A 18 -11.22 13.40 16.27
N ASN A 19 -12.53 13.31 16.54
CA ASN A 19 -13.35 12.17 16.08
C ASN A 19 -14.10 12.48 14.77
N LYS A 20 -13.69 13.56 14.08
CA LYS A 20 -13.92 13.73 12.64
C LYS A 20 -12.60 13.92 11.92
N TRP A 21 -11.71 12.95 12.09
CA TRP A 21 -10.94 12.38 10.98
C TRP A 21 -10.93 10.89 11.22
N ASP A 22 -11.69 10.20 10.38
CA ASP A 22 -12.00 8.79 10.47
C ASP A 22 -10.79 7.94 10.07
N PHE A 23 -9.75 7.98 10.90
CA PHE A 23 -8.68 7.00 10.86
C PHE A 23 -8.50 6.43 12.26
N GLN A 24 -8.68 5.11 12.33
CA GLN A 24 -8.42 4.21 13.47
C GLN A 24 -9.61 3.86 14.39
N ASN A 25 -10.86 3.86 13.92
CA ASN A 25 -11.84 2.96 14.53
C ASN A 25 -11.55 1.55 14.05
N GLN A 26 -11.31 0.66 15.00
CA GLN A 26 -11.22 -0.77 14.79
C GLN A 26 -12.66 -1.28 14.67
N HIS A 27 -13.08 -1.65 13.47
CA HIS A 27 -14.40 -2.22 13.24
C HIS A 27 -14.31 -3.74 13.30
N ASN A 28 -15.32 -4.38 13.92
CA ASN A 28 -15.46 -5.84 13.88
C ASN A 28 -16.64 -6.20 12.98
N ILE A 29 -16.36 -6.94 11.90
CA ILE A 29 -17.39 -7.54 11.05
C ILE A 29 -17.44 -9.04 11.32
N LYS A 30 -18.65 -9.53 11.58
CA LYS A 30 -18.98 -10.93 11.77
C LYS A 30 -19.90 -11.39 10.65
N ILE A 31 -19.43 -12.32 9.83
CA ILE A 31 -20.19 -12.91 8.73
C ILE A 31 -20.61 -14.30 9.15
N THR A 32 -21.92 -14.53 9.31
CA THR A 32 -22.48 -15.78 9.83
C THR A 32 -23.31 -16.48 8.75
N ALA A 33 -22.88 -17.66 8.33
CA ALA A 33 -23.73 -18.57 7.56
C ALA A 33 -24.73 -19.21 8.53
N THR A 34 -26.02 -18.95 8.38
CA THR A 34 -27.00 -19.24 9.45
C THR A 34 -27.48 -20.70 9.47
N GLY A 35 -27.27 -21.44 8.39
CA GLY A 35 -27.83 -22.79 8.19
C GLY A 35 -29.30 -22.78 7.80
N GLN A 36 -29.94 -21.61 7.75
CA GLN A 36 -31.30 -21.47 7.27
C GLN A 36 -31.30 -21.33 5.75
N LYS A 37 -32.42 -21.71 5.13
CA LYS A 37 -32.63 -21.58 3.68
C LYS A 37 -34.10 -21.36 3.35
N ASN A 38 -34.34 -20.74 2.21
CA ASN A 38 -35.68 -20.62 1.64
C ASN A 38 -36.23 -22.02 1.27
N THR A 39 -37.56 -22.19 1.24
CA THR A 39 -38.22 -23.44 0.82
C THR A 39 -37.85 -23.87 -0.60
N GLU A 40 -37.51 -22.93 -1.47
CA GLU A 40 -37.08 -23.20 -2.85
C GLU A 40 -35.58 -23.56 -2.97
N ALA A 41 -34.79 -23.26 -1.95
CA ALA A 41 -33.35 -23.49 -1.95
C ALA A 41 -33.00 -24.96 -1.72
N LYS A 42 -32.04 -25.47 -2.49
CA LYS A 42 -31.54 -26.85 -2.41
C LYS A 42 -30.60 -27.06 -1.21
N GLY A 43 -29.91 -26.00 -0.77
CA GLY A 43 -28.93 -26.02 0.33
C GLY A 43 -28.99 -24.75 1.16
N SER A 44 -28.07 -24.65 2.13
CA SER A 44 -27.88 -23.48 2.99
C SER A 44 -26.46 -22.91 2.88
N GLU A 45 -25.75 -23.22 1.80
CA GLU A 45 -24.34 -22.87 1.70
C GLU A 45 -24.14 -21.37 1.48
N VAL A 46 -23.04 -20.86 2.00
CA VAL A 46 -22.64 -19.46 1.86
C VAL A 46 -21.19 -19.45 1.40
N TRP A 47 -20.97 -18.89 0.21
CA TRP A 47 -19.65 -18.70 -0.37
C TRP A 47 -19.30 -17.21 -0.35
N LEU A 48 -18.11 -16.90 0.15
CA LEU A 48 -17.54 -15.55 0.17
C LEU A 48 -16.37 -15.49 -0.82
N TYR A 49 -16.57 -14.72 -1.89
CA TYR A 49 -15.61 -14.57 -2.98
C TYR A 49 -14.63 -13.42 -2.75
N GLU A 50 -15.13 -12.27 -2.31
CA GLU A 50 -14.31 -11.09 -2.05
C GLU A 50 -14.82 -10.35 -0.81
N LEU A 51 -13.89 -9.76 -0.07
CA LEU A 51 -14.15 -8.75 0.96
C LEU A 51 -13.31 -7.52 0.60
N LYS A 52 -13.97 -6.41 0.26
CA LYS A 52 -13.36 -5.10 0.05
C LYS A 52 -13.70 -4.17 1.20
N VAL A 53 -12.69 -3.46 1.65
CA VAL A 53 -12.79 -2.40 2.65
C VAL A 53 -12.21 -1.14 2.02
N ASP A 54 -13.01 -0.07 1.89
CA ASP A 54 -12.65 1.14 1.14
C ASP A 54 -12.11 0.86 -0.29
N GLY A 55 -12.70 -0.10 -0.99
CA GLY A 55 -12.28 -0.49 -2.34
C GLY A 55 -11.01 -1.32 -2.42
N VAL A 56 -10.36 -1.63 -1.29
CA VAL A 56 -9.18 -2.50 -1.23
C VAL A 56 -9.60 -3.92 -0.87
N ASN A 57 -9.26 -4.89 -1.73
CA ASN A 57 -9.46 -6.32 -1.46
C ASN A 57 -8.64 -6.75 -0.24
N LYS A 58 -9.29 -7.38 0.73
CA LYS A 58 -8.64 -7.99 1.90
C LYS A 58 -8.35 -9.44 1.62
N THR A 59 -7.10 -9.84 1.85
CA THR A 59 -6.67 -11.23 1.70
C THR A 59 -7.30 -12.07 2.81
N LEU A 60 -8.16 -13.02 2.42
CA LEU A 60 -8.92 -13.87 3.34
C LEU A 60 -8.10 -15.07 3.88
N SER A 61 -6.82 -15.17 3.53
CA SER A 61 -5.95 -16.31 3.87
C SER A 61 -5.27 -16.22 5.24
N ASN A 62 -5.38 -15.09 5.96
CA ASN A 62 -4.72 -14.86 7.25
C ASN A 62 -5.73 -14.70 8.42
N ILE A 63 -6.82 -15.47 8.41
CA ILE A 63 -7.85 -15.35 9.45
C ILE A 63 -7.48 -16.25 10.63
N ASP A 64 -6.91 -15.67 11.69
CA ASP A 64 -6.58 -16.33 12.97
C ASP A 64 -7.83 -16.84 13.75
N SER A 65 -9.04 -16.62 13.22
CA SER A 65 -10.34 -16.91 13.85
C SER A 65 -11.24 -17.87 13.04
N LEU A 66 -10.68 -18.65 12.11
CA LEU A 66 -11.44 -19.76 11.52
C LEU A 66 -11.75 -20.76 12.63
N ASN A 67 -13.02 -20.91 13.01
CA ASN A 67 -13.46 -22.16 13.62
C ASN A 67 -13.32 -23.23 12.53
N PRO A 68 -12.29 -24.10 12.58
CA PRO A 68 -11.85 -24.87 11.40
C PRO A 68 -12.89 -25.88 10.91
N GLU A 69 -13.91 -26.18 11.73
CA GLU A 69 -14.87 -27.25 11.47
C GLU A 69 -16.06 -26.80 10.58
N ALA A 70 -16.35 -25.50 10.49
CA ALA A 70 -17.60 -25.03 9.86
C ALA A 70 -17.44 -24.02 8.71
N TRP A 71 -16.27 -23.39 8.56
CA TRP A 71 -15.86 -22.64 7.38
C TRP A 71 -14.58 -23.25 6.82
N GLU A 72 -14.60 -23.66 5.56
CA GLU A 72 -13.43 -24.21 4.87
C GLU A 72 -13.14 -23.45 3.58
N ILE A 73 -11.89 -23.53 3.13
CA ILE A 73 -11.49 -22.97 1.85
C ILE A 73 -11.73 -24.03 0.77
N ARG A 74 -12.59 -23.72 -0.20
CA ARG A 74 -12.79 -24.51 -1.42
C ARG A 74 -12.62 -23.64 -2.63
N ASP A 75 -11.84 -24.12 -3.61
CA ASP A 75 -11.63 -23.41 -4.87
C ASP A 75 -11.21 -21.95 -4.66
N SER A 76 -10.30 -21.71 -3.70
CA SER A 76 -9.80 -20.39 -3.28
C SER A 76 -10.81 -19.47 -2.55
N TYR A 77 -12.03 -19.94 -2.29
CA TYR A 77 -13.09 -19.18 -1.63
C TYR A 77 -13.45 -19.76 -0.27
N LEU A 78 -13.90 -18.90 0.64
CA LEU A 78 -14.44 -19.35 1.91
C LEU A 78 -15.86 -19.84 1.72
N VAL A 79 -16.13 -21.06 2.17
CA VAL A 79 -17.46 -21.64 2.13
C VAL A 79 -17.84 -22.23 3.48
N SER A 80 -19.07 -21.97 3.88
CA SER A 80 -19.73 -22.71 4.96
C SER A 80 -20.97 -23.40 4.39
N TYR A 81 -21.07 -24.71 4.61
CA TYR A 81 -22.16 -25.56 4.14
C TYR A 81 -22.44 -26.75 5.07
N LYS A 82 -21.66 -26.89 6.15
CA LYS A 82 -21.78 -27.91 7.20
C LYS A 82 -21.58 -27.22 8.55
N GLU A 83 -22.16 -27.82 9.59
CA GLU A 83 -21.99 -27.36 10.98
C GLU A 83 -22.38 -25.88 11.21
N GLN A 84 -23.39 -25.44 10.45
CA GLN A 84 -23.99 -24.12 10.55
C GLN A 84 -24.97 -24.06 11.74
N PRO A 85 -25.13 -22.91 12.43
CA PRO A 85 -24.56 -21.61 12.09
C PRO A 85 -23.06 -21.48 12.38
N ALA A 86 -22.35 -20.83 11.48
CA ALA A 86 -20.90 -20.67 11.56
C ALA A 86 -20.51 -19.23 11.22
N SER A 87 -19.57 -18.64 11.97
CA SER A 87 -19.19 -17.24 11.79
C SER A 87 -17.70 -17.06 11.48
N LEU A 88 -17.42 -16.08 10.62
CA LEU A 88 -16.10 -15.48 10.41
C LEU A 88 -16.08 -14.10 11.05
N GLU A 89 -15.03 -13.79 11.81
CA GLU A 89 -14.86 -12.47 12.43
C GLU A 89 -13.60 -11.80 11.91
N PHE A 90 -13.74 -10.60 11.37
CA PHE A 90 -12.64 -9.80 10.84
C PHE A 90 -12.57 -8.48 11.57
N THR A 91 -11.33 -8.08 11.84
CA THR A 91 -11.03 -6.77 12.36
C THR A 91 -10.29 -5.97 11.30
N PHE A 92 -10.73 -4.75 11.04
CA PHE A 92 -10.03 -3.84 10.13
C PHE A 92 -10.01 -2.41 10.68
N LEU A 93 -9.03 -1.64 10.21
CA LEU A 93 -8.82 -0.24 10.57
C LEU A 93 -9.33 0.66 9.45
N GLY A 94 -10.29 1.54 9.76
CA GLY A 94 -10.88 2.50 8.82
C GLY A 94 -12.01 1.95 7.94
N SER A 95 -12.76 2.88 7.35
CA SER A 95 -13.80 2.78 6.30
C SER A 95 -15.25 2.98 6.72
N SER A 96 -15.97 3.66 5.83
CA SER A 96 -17.42 3.90 5.84
C SER A 96 -18.18 3.03 4.82
N ASP A 97 -17.48 2.20 4.04
CA ASP A 97 -18.03 1.36 2.96
C ASP A 97 -17.36 -0.03 2.92
N ILE A 98 -18.15 -1.07 3.19
CA ILE A 98 -17.73 -2.47 3.11
C ILE A 98 -18.47 -3.13 1.96
N GLU A 99 -17.73 -3.82 1.10
CA GLU A 99 -18.32 -4.57 0.00
C GLU A 99 -17.95 -6.04 0.10
N LEU A 100 -18.96 -6.89 0.12
CA LEU A 100 -18.83 -8.35 0.10
C LEU A 100 -19.31 -8.85 -1.25
N LEU A 101 -18.53 -9.70 -1.90
CA LEU A 101 -18.98 -10.47 -3.05
C LEU A 101 -19.27 -11.89 -2.57
N VAL A 102 -20.53 -12.30 -2.59
CA VAL A 102 -20.97 -13.63 -2.17
C VAL A 102 -21.65 -14.35 -3.32
N SER A 103 -21.62 -15.67 -3.32
CA SER A 103 -22.37 -16.46 -4.30
C SER A 103 -23.88 -16.38 -4.07
N ASN A 104 -24.66 -16.32 -5.14
CA ASN A 104 -26.10 -16.54 -5.11
C ASN A 104 -26.51 -17.54 -6.18
N HIS A 105 -26.95 -18.72 -5.73
CA HIS A 105 -27.30 -19.83 -6.59
C HIS A 105 -28.34 -20.76 -5.91
N PRO A 106 -28.84 -21.83 -6.57
CA PRO A 106 -29.92 -22.64 -6.02
C PRO A 106 -29.60 -23.33 -4.68
N TYR A 107 -28.33 -23.48 -4.33
CA TYR A 107 -27.90 -24.08 -3.05
C TYR A 107 -27.68 -23.06 -1.93
N SER A 108 -27.82 -21.75 -2.21
CA SER A 108 -27.45 -20.70 -1.26
C SER A 108 -28.48 -20.53 -0.14
N GLY A 109 -27.99 -20.37 1.09
CA GLY A 109 -28.79 -20.10 2.28
C GLY A 109 -28.85 -18.63 2.67
N PHE A 110 -29.26 -18.38 3.91
CA PHE A 110 -29.19 -17.05 4.51
C PHE A 110 -27.79 -16.77 5.06
N VAL A 111 -27.30 -15.54 4.84
CA VAL A 111 -26.11 -15.00 5.49
C VAL A 111 -26.50 -13.82 6.37
N ASN A 112 -26.03 -13.82 7.60
CA ASN A 112 -26.19 -12.71 8.53
C ASN A 112 -24.85 -11.97 8.67
N ILE A 113 -24.85 -10.69 8.35
CA ILE A 113 -23.67 -9.82 8.45
C ILE A 113 -23.91 -8.87 9.61
N GLU A 114 -23.05 -8.95 10.63
CA GLU A 114 -23.05 -8.08 11.79
C GLU A 114 -21.81 -7.19 11.76
N ILE A 115 -21.98 -5.87 11.94
CA ILE A 115 -20.87 -4.93 12.06
C ILE A 115 -21.13 -4.06 13.28
N ASP A 116 -20.17 -4.02 14.21
CA ASP A 116 -20.23 -3.25 15.46
C ASP A 116 -21.57 -3.41 16.23
N GLY A 117 -22.14 -4.62 16.22
CA GLY A 117 -23.38 -4.96 16.91
C GLY A 117 -24.68 -4.66 16.12
N GLN A 118 -24.61 -4.13 14.90
CA GLN A 118 -25.75 -4.02 13.99
C GLN A 118 -25.75 -5.17 13.00
N SER A 119 -26.85 -5.93 12.97
CA SER A 119 -26.97 -7.16 12.19
C SER A 119 -27.99 -7.02 11.07
N GLN A 120 -27.64 -7.50 9.87
CA GLN A 120 -28.55 -7.60 8.74
C GLN A 120 -28.43 -8.97 8.07
N GLU A 121 -29.58 -9.62 7.88
CA GLU A 121 -29.66 -10.92 7.20
C GLU A 121 -30.03 -10.75 5.71
N PHE A 122 -29.42 -11.57 4.87
CA PHE A 122 -29.64 -11.59 3.42
C PHE A 122 -29.96 -13.00 2.94
N ASP A 123 -31.05 -13.12 2.17
CA ASP A 123 -31.32 -14.31 1.37
C ASP A 123 -30.39 -14.29 0.13
N LEU A 124 -29.59 -15.35 -0.03
CA LEU A 124 -28.69 -15.53 -1.16
C LEU A 124 -29.25 -16.49 -2.21
N PHE A 125 -30.45 -17.04 -2.01
CA PHE A 125 -31.05 -17.92 -3.00
C PHE A 125 -31.27 -17.22 -4.35
N LEU A 126 -30.89 -17.92 -5.43
CA LEU A 126 -31.21 -17.53 -6.79
C LEU A 126 -31.38 -18.79 -7.65
N ASN A 127 -32.34 -18.80 -8.57
CA ASN A 127 -32.62 -19.97 -9.44
C ASN A 127 -31.56 -20.24 -10.53
N LYS A 128 -30.46 -19.47 -10.56
CA LYS A 128 -29.31 -19.58 -11.48
C LYS A 128 -28.03 -19.23 -10.72
N ASP A 129 -26.87 -19.64 -11.23
CA ASP A 129 -25.58 -19.25 -10.67
C ASP A 129 -25.26 -17.79 -11.01
N ASP A 130 -24.94 -16.99 -10.01
CA ASP A 130 -24.53 -15.59 -10.14
C ASP A 130 -23.65 -15.20 -8.94
N ALA A 131 -23.22 -13.93 -8.88
CA ALA A 131 -22.64 -13.34 -7.68
C ALA A 131 -23.46 -12.13 -7.20
N LYS A 132 -23.67 -12.03 -5.89
CA LYS A 132 -24.34 -10.90 -5.24
C LYS A 132 -23.31 -10.02 -4.56
N LYS A 133 -23.27 -8.76 -4.96
CA LYS A 133 -22.54 -7.71 -4.25
C LYS A 133 -23.41 -7.18 -3.12
N ILE A 134 -22.94 -7.29 -1.89
CA ILE A 134 -23.56 -6.71 -0.70
C ILE A 134 -22.69 -5.54 -0.26
N SER A 135 -23.20 -4.32 -0.43
CA SER A 135 -22.56 -3.12 0.09
C SER A 135 -23.23 -2.75 1.41
N VAL A 136 -22.46 -2.75 2.48
CA VAL A 136 -22.91 -2.29 3.79
C VAL A 136 -22.24 -0.96 4.08
N LYS A 137 -23.05 0.10 4.03
CA LYS A 137 -22.61 1.41 4.51
C LYS A 137 -22.71 1.41 6.01
N LEU A 138 -21.58 1.60 6.68
CA LEU A 138 -21.58 1.83 8.11
C LEU A 138 -22.41 3.09 8.35
N LEU A 139 -23.48 2.95 9.14
CA LEU A 139 -24.17 4.12 9.68
C LEU A 139 -23.10 4.87 10.45
N ASN A 140 -22.68 5.99 9.88
CA ASN A 140 -21.66 6.81 10.46
C ASN A 140 -22.16 7.18 11.86
N ASN A 141 -21.61 6.54 12.89
CA ASN A 141 -21.89 6.84 14.29
C ASN A 141 -21.37 8.24 14.68
N GLY A 142 -21.08 9.07 13.68
CA GLY A 142 -21.08 10.52 13.77
C GLY A 142 -22.24 11.10 14.56
N TYR A 143 -23.40 10.43 14.71
CA TYR A 143 -24.47 10.88 15.62
C TYR A 143 -24.19 10.60 17.10
N ILE A 144 -23.53 9.51 17.48
CA ILE A 144 -23.11 9.26 18.87
C ILE A 144 -21.95 10.22 19.20
N GLY A 145 -21.04 10.44 18.26
CA GLY A 145 -20.01 11.48 18.35
C GLY A 145 -20.63 12.88 18.49
N LEU A 146 -21.63 13.24 17.68
CA LEU A 146 -22.32 14.51 17.74
C LEU A 146 -23.17 14.64 19.02
N PHE A 147 -23.81 13.57 19.50
CA PHE A 147 -24.62 13.55 20.72
C PHE A 147 -23.74 13.68 21.96
N ASN A 148 -22.65 12.91 22.05
CA ASN A 148 -21.66 13.04 23.13
C ASN A 148 -20.93 14.38 23.07
N TYR A 149 -20.64 14.90 21.88
CA TYR A 149 -20.10 16.24 21.68
C TYR A 149 -21.10 17.33 22.09
N THR A 150 -22.39 17.16 21.79
CA THR A 150 -23.45 18.11 22.17
C THR A 150 -23.67 18.10 23.68
N ILE A 151 -23.70 16.92 24.31
CA ILE A 151 -23.77 16.76 25.76
C ILE A 151 -22.52 17.34 26.43
N PHE A 152 -21.33 17.10 25.88
CA PHE A 152 -20.06 17.60 26.41
C PHE A 152 -19.92 19.13 26.26
N CYS A 153 -20.27 19.68 25.09
CA CYS A 153 -20.37 21.12 24.86
C CYS A 153 -21.42 21.76 25.79
N PHE A 154 -22.55 21.08 26.04
CA PHE A 154 -23.58 21.54 26.97
C PHE A 154 -23.09 21.56 28.42
N TYR A 155 -22.44 20.49 28.91
CA TYR A 155 -21.86 20.47 30.25
C TYR A 155 -20.70 21.46 30.41
N SER A 156 -19.91 21.66 29.37
CA SER A 156 -18.82 22.62 29.40
C SER A 156 -19.28 24.07 29.30
N TYR A 157 -20.35 24.32 28.55
CA TYR A 157 -21.07 25.59 28.56
C TYR A 157 -21.68 25.85 29.94
N LEU A 158 -22.30 24.85 30.57
CA LEU A 158 -22.81 24.95 31.95
C LEU A 158 -21.69 25.20 32.98
N LEU A 159 -20.51 24.58 32.81
CA LEU A 159 -19.34 24.81 33.66
C LEU A 159 -18.75 26.21 33.43
N MET A 160 -18.70 26.67 32.18
CA MET A 160 -18.27 28.04 31.85
C MET A 160 -19.27 29.07 32.39
N CYS A 161 -20.57 28.82 32.29
CA CYS A 161 -21.62 29.66 32.87
C CYS A 161 -21.56 29.65 34.41
N SER A 162 -21.32 28.51 35.08
CA SER A 162 -21.18 28.47 36.54
C SER A 162 -19.89 29.13 37.04
N LEU A 163 -18.83 29.11 36.24
CA LEU A 163 -17.60 29.85 36.50
C LEU A 163 -17.74 31.36 36.22
N LEU A 164 -18.52 31.75 35.22
CA LEU A 164 -18.86 33.15 34.95
C LEU A 164 -19.84 33.72 36.00
N LEU A 165 -20.76 32.91 36.51
CA LEU A 165 -21.66 33.25 37.62
C LEU A 165 -20.95 33.30 38.99
N SER A 166 -19.76 32.71 39.12
CA SER A 166 -18.92 32.82 40.32
C SER A 166 -17.92 33.98 40.27
N ILE A 167 -17.89 34.72 39.16
CA ILE A 167 -17.21 36.02 39.02
C ILE A 167 -18.24 37.12 39.33
N THR A 168 -17.90 38.06 40.21
CA THR A 168 -18.78 39.19 40.52
C THR A 168 -18.83 40.19 39.35
N ASP A 169 -19.96 40.89 39.17
CA ASP A 169 -20.21 41.85 38.07
C ASP A 169 -19.13 42.95 37.91
N GLU A 170 -18.33 43.23 38.94
CA GLU A 170 -17.25 44.24 38.89
C GLU A 170 -15.99 43.76 38.15
N GLU A 171 -15.67 42.47 38.15
CA GLU A 171 -14.45 41.95 37.51
C GLU A 171 -14.61 41.86 35.99
N ILE A 172 -15.82 41.60 35.49
CA ILE A 172 -16.12 41.49 34.05
C ILE A 172 -16.00 42.84 33.34
N LYS A 173 -16.41 43.95 33.99
CA LYS A 173 -16.31 45.31 33.41
C LYS A 173 -14.88 45.78 33.19
N ASN A 174 -13.90 45.16 33.86
CA ASN A 174 -12.49 45.54 33.79
C ASN A 174 -11.63 44.62 32.90
N ILE A 175 -12.23 43.66 32.18
CA ILE A 175 -11.50 42.77 31.27
C ILE A 175 -11.10 43.55 30.02
N ASP A 176 -9.78 43.70 29.82
CA ASP A 176 -9.24 44.17 28.55
C ASP A 176 -9.38 43.07 27.48
N LEU A 177 -10.40 43.20 26.65
CA LEU A 177 -10.73 42.26 25.58
C LEU A 177 -9.55 41.98 24.64
N LYS A 178 -8.62 42.93 24.44
CA LYS A 178 -7.43 42.73 23.60
C LYS A 178 -6.43 41.80 24.29
N LYS A 179 -6.16 42.01 25.58
CA LYS A 179 -5.29 41.13 26.38
C LYS A 179 -5.88 39.73 26.51
N TRP A 180 -7.20 39.63 26.66
CA TRP A 180 -7.91 38.36 26.72
C TRP A 180 -7.84 37.59 25.40
N SER A 181 -8.13 38.26 24.28
CA SER A 181 -8.03 37.66 22.94
C SER A 181 -6.60 37.20 22.62
N PHE A 182 -5.60 38.02 22.96
CA PHE A 182 -4.20 37.66 22.80
C PHE A 182 -3.82 36.43 23.63
N SER A 183 -4.35 36.31 24.85
CA SER A 183 -4.09 35.16 25.73
C SER A 183 -4.67 33.87 25.16
N ILE A 184 -5.88 33.91 24.60
CA ILE A 184 -6.50 32.74 23.95
C ILE A 184 -5.71 32.31 22.72
N VAL A 185 -5.34 33.24 21.85
CA VAL A 185 -4.54 32.95 20.65
C VAL A 185 -3.18 32.36 21.03
N SER A 186 -2.51 32.95 22.02
CA SER A 186 -1.21 32.46 22.51
C SER A 186 -1.31 31.03 23.05
N MET A 187 -2.39 30.72 23.76
CA MET A 187 -2.63 29.40 24.33
C MET A 187 -2.94 28.34 23.28
N ILE A 188 -3.75 28.67 22.25
CA ILE A 188 -3.97 27.79 21.10
C ILE A 188 -2.64 27.52 20.40
N PHE A 189 -1.83 28.56 20.17
CA PHE A 189 -0.53 28.43 19.55
C PHE A 189 0.39 27.52 20.35
N ILE A 190 0.48 27.69 21.68
CA ILE A 190 1.28 26.82 22.57
C ILE A 190 0.78 25.37 22.52
N THR A 191 -0.53 25.16 22.50
CA THR A 191 -1.15 23.82 22.47
C THR A 191 -0.81 23.06 21.20
N LEU A 192 -0.65 23.74 20.07
CA LEU A 192 -0.21 23.14 18.80
C LEU A 192 1.31 23.05 18.71
N LEU A 193 2.03 24.04 19.24
CA LEU A 193 3.49 24.12 19.16
C LEU A 193 4.18 23.00 19.95
N VAL A 194 3.70 22.67 21.15
CA VAL A 194 4.32 21.64 22.00
C VAL A 194 4.34 20.25 21.32
N PRO A 195 3.22 19.69 20.83
CA PRO A 195 3.23 18.40 20.13
C PRO A 195 3.99 18.48 18.81
N ALA A 196 3.87 19.57 18.05
CA ALA A 196 4.66 19.77 16.83
C ALA A 196 6.17 19.75 17.11
N LEU A 197 6.61 20.45 18.15
CA LEU A 197 8.01 20.47 18.57
C LEU A 197 8.46 19.10 19.06
N MET A 198 7.60 18.34 19.73
CA MET A 198 7.90 16.96 20.12
C MET A 198 8.12 16.06 18.90
N VAL A 199 7.25 16.14 17.89
CA VAL A 199 7.42 15.39 16.62
C VAL A 199 8.69 15.84 15.91
N TYR A 200 8.97 17.14 15.86
CA TYR A 200 10.19 17.68 15.27
C TYR A 200 11.47 17.21 15.99
N ILE A 201 11.45 17.18 17.33
CA ILE A 201 12.57 16.74 18.15
C ILE A 201 12.74 15.23 18.07
N VAL A 202 11.69 14.42 18.06
CA VAL A 202 11.85 12.97 17.94
C VAL A 202 12.15 12.57 16.50
N ASP A 203 11.52 13.25 15.55
CA ASP A 203 11.55 13.00 14.11
C ASP A 203 11.36 11.51 13.77
N PRO A 204 10.18 10.93 14.10
CA PRO A 204 9.94 9.50 13.96
C PRO A 204 10.18 8.93 12.54
N LEU A 205 9.97 9.74 11.50
CA LEU A 205 10.18 9.32 10.11
C LEU A 205 11.58 9.68 9.60
N GLN A 206 12.41 10.32 10.45
CA GLN A 206 13.72 10.85 10.07
C GLN A 206 13.59 11.85 8.90
N PHE A 207 12.50 12.62 8.90
CA PHE A 207 12.09 13.50 7.82
C PHE A 207 12.88 14.81 7.81
N TYR A 208 13.30 15.28 8.98
CA TYR A 208 14.15 16.47 9.15
C TYR A 208 15.62 16.15 9.37
N ARG A 209 15.94 14.94 9.85
CA ARG A 209 17.31 14.56 10.22
C ARG A 209 17.51 13.05 10.24
N ALA A 210 18.70 12.62 9.82
CA ALA A 210 19.10 11.22 9.90
C ALA A 210 19.25 10.80 11.37
N SER A 211 19.00 9.53 11.63
CA SER A 211 19.10 8.92 12.94
C SER A 211 20.17 7.83 12.96
N SER A 212 20.93 7.76 14.06
CA SER A 212 21.78 6.61 14.36
C SER A 212 20.99 5.44 14.94
N ASP A 213 19.80 5.71 15.47
CA ASP A 213 18.89 4.67 15.92
C ASP A 213 18.34 3.99 14.67
N GLN A 214 18.77 2.75 14.43
CA GLN A 214 18.36 1.87 13.33
C GLN A 214 16.88 1.44 13.45
N ILE A 215 15.99 2.39 13.71
CA ILE A 215 14.56 2.19 13.94
C ILE A 215 13.82 2.90 12.83
N TYR A 216 13.03 2.12 12.09
CA TYR A 216 12.37 2.58 10.87
C TYR A 216 10.88 2.31 10.96
N TYR A 217 10.10 3.20 10.36
CA TYR A 217 8.67 3.03 10.19
C TYR A 217 8.40 2.02 9.08
N ALA A 218 7.43 1.13 9.31
CA ALA A 218 7.21 -0.01 8.43
C ALA A 218 6.63 0.34 7.07
N TYR A 219 6.01 1.51 6.94
CA TYR A 219 5.38 1.94 5.69
C TYR A 219 6.37 2.78 4.86
N GLU A 220 6.84 2.22 3.75
CA GLU A 220 7.87 2.79 2.87
C GLU A 220 7.49 4.20 2.39
N ARG A 221 6.22 4.40 1.99
CA ARG A 221 5.71 5.71 1.52
C ARG A 221 5.84 6.83 2.55
N TYR A 222 5.92 6.49 3.84
CA TYR A 222 6.16 7.44 4.93
C TYR A 222 7.64 7.51 5.31
N GLN A 223 8.34 6.38 5.34
CA GLN A 223 9.73 6.31 5.78
C GLN A 223 10.74 6.80 4.73
N ASN A 224 10.56 6.39 3.47
CA ASN A 224 11.52 6.65 2.39
C ASN A 224 11.78 8.15 2.15
N PRO A 225 10.80 9.07 2.26
CA PRO A 225 11.08 10.49 2.10
C PRO A 225 12.11 11.04 3.10
N GLY A 226 12.08 10.58 4.35
CA GLY A 226 13.09 10.95 5.34
C GLY A 226 14.47 10.37 5.03
N LEU A 227 14.51 9.12 4.55
CA LEU A 227 15.75 8.50 4.08
C LEU A 227 16.35 9.27 2.90
N ALA A 228 15.55 9.57 1.88
CA ALA A 228 15.97 10.30 0.69
C ALA A 228 16.50 11.71 1.02
N LYS A 229 15.85 12.44 1.94
CA LYS A 229 16.29 13.79 2.34
C LYS A 229 17.59 13.74 3.14
N ASN A 230 17.70 12.83 4.10
CA ASN A 230 18.65 12.99 5.20
C ASN A 230 19.82 12.00 5.23
N TYR A 231 19.74 10.88 4.50
CA TYR A 231 20.82 9.90 4.46
C TYR A 231 21.81 10.18 3.33
N GLU A 232 23.04 9.69 3.51
CA GLU A 232 24.09 9.79 2.50
C GLU A 232 23.98 8.66 1.48
N TYR A 233 24.04 9.01 0.20
CA TYR A 233 24.11 8.11 -0.93
C TYR A 233 24.56 8.89 -2.16
N ASP A 234 25.13 8.19 -3.12
CA ASP A 234 25.33 8.65 -4.50
C ASP A 234 24.48 7.84 -5.49
N LYS A 235 23.84 6.75 -5.06
CA LYS A 235 22.95 5.91 -5.90
C LYS A 235 21.66 5.60 -5.19
N ILE A 236 20.59 5.52 -5.96
CA ILE A 236 19.29 5.09 -5.45
C ILE A 236 18.77 3.88 -6.21
N ILE A 237 18.10 2.99 -5.48
CA ILE A 237 17.35 1.87 -6.05
C ILE A 237 15.86 2.19 -5.92
N ILE A 238 15.16 2.24 -7.05
CA ILE A 238 13.74 2.61 -7.17
C ILE A 238 12.98 1.49 -7.86
N GLY A 239 11.76 1.22 -7.41
CA GLY A 239 10.87 0.25 -8.04
C GLY A 239 9.82 -0.27 -7.07
N THR A 240 9.16 -1.36 -7.45
CA THR A 240 8.14 -2.01 -6.62
C THR A 240 8.75 -3.02 -5.64
N SER A 241 7.94 -3.97 -5.16
CA SER A 241 8.36 -5.10 -4.32
C SER A 241 9.44 -5.96 -4.96
N MET A 242 9.53 -5.93 -6.30
CA MET A 242 10.58 -6.59 -7.08
C MET A 242 11.98 -6.05 -6.76
N THR A 243 12.06 -4.86 -6.19
CA THR A 243 13.32 -4.19 -5.83
C THR A 243 13.61 -4.20 -4.32
N GLU A 244 12.67 -4.65 -3.48
CA GLU A 244 12.85 -4.69 -2.02
C GLU A 244 13.97 -5.63 -1.57
N ASN A 245 14.29 -6.65 -2.37
CA ASN A 245 15.34 -7.62 -2.05
C ASN A 245 16.74 -7.21 -2.52
N PHE A 246 16.93 -6.06 -3.18
CA PHE A 246 18.29 -5.55 -3.40
C PHE A 246 18.98 -5.28 -2.06
N ILE A 247 20.27 -5.60 -2.01
CA ILE A 247 21.16 -5.35 -0.88
C ILE A 247 22.11 -4.21 -1.30
N PRO A 248 21.89 -2.96 -0.85
CA PRO A 248 22.76 -1.81 -1.12
C PRO A 248 24.27 -2.09 -1.07
N SER A 249 24.76 -2.79 -0.05
CA SER A 249 26.18 -3.10 0.11
C SER A 249 26.72 -4.01 -1.00
N HIS A 250 25.88 -4.88 -1.56
CA HIS A 250 26.22 -5.65 -2.76
C HIS A 250 26.26 -4.75 -4.00
N VAL A 251 25.32 -3.81 -4.13
CA VAL A 251 25.31 -2.81 -5.22
C VAL A 251 26.58 -1.97 -5.17
N ASP A 252 26.97 -1.49 -3.99
CA ASP A 252 28.17 -0.71 -3.73
C ASP A 252 29.43 -1.48 -4.13
N LYS A 253 29.51 -2.76 -3.78
CA LYS A 253 30.62 -3.63 -4.19
C LYS A 253 30.69 -3.81 -5.71
N MET A 254 29.55 -3.87 -6.39
CA MET A 254 29.49 -4.12 -7.83
C MET A 254 29.72 -2.84 -8.65
N LEU A 255 29.09 -1.74 -8.29
CA LEU A 255 29.03 -0.49 -9.06
C LEU A 255 29.85 0.65 -8.45
N SER A 256 30.47 0.46 -7.29
CA SER A 256 31.18 1.48 -6.50
C SER A 256 30.28 2.61 -6.01
N GLY A 257 30.64 3.26 -4.90
CA GLY A 257 29.83 4.31 -4.29
C GLY A 257 28.94 3.80 -3.16
N LYS A 258 27.91 4.57 -2.81
CA LYS A 258 27.01 4.32 -1.69
C LYS A 258 25.56 4.36 -2.16
N SER A 259 24.88 3.23 -2.03
CA SER A 259 23.52 3.05 -2.50
C SER A 259 22.51 3.18 -1.37
N LEU A 260 21.34 3.76 -1.67
CA LEU A 260 20.18 3.75 -0.80
C LEU A 260 19.00 3.12 -1.52
N LYS A 261 18.36 2.15 -0.85
CA LYS A 261 17.14 1.51 -1.37
C LYS A 261 15.92 2.31 -0.96
N LEU A 262 15.17 2.77 -1.95
CA LEU A 262 13.94 3.57 -1.81
C LEU A 262 12.76 2.87 -2.51
N SER A 263 12.82 1.54 -2.60
CA SER A 263 11.76 0.66 -3.09
C SER A 263 10.44 0.92 -2.36
N MET A 264 9.34 0.83 -3.10
CA MET A 264 7.99 0.95 -2.55
C MET A 264 7.11 -0.17 -3.11
N ALA A 265 6.76 -1.16 -2.29
CA ALA A 265 5.90 -2.27 -2.64
C ALA A 265 4.60 -1.80 -3.33
N GLY A 266 4.29 -2.46 -4.46
CA GLY A 266 3.11 -2.18 -5.29
C GLY A 266 3.01 -0.74 -5.82
N SER A 267 4.12 0.00 -5.87
CA SER A 267 4.11 1.39 -6.33
C SER A 267 3.74 1.56 -7.80
N THR A 268 3.09 2.68 -8.10
CA THR A 268 2.90 3.14 -9.48
C THR A 268 4.16 3.85 -9.98
N ILE A 269 4.28 4.03 -11.30
CA ILE A 269 5.39 4.82 -11.87
C ILE A 269 5.32 6.28 -11.40
N LYS A 270 4.12 6.82 -11.14
CA LYS A 270 3.94 8.16 -10.57
C LYS A 270 4.60 8.28 -9.20
N GLU A 271 4.33 7.33 -8.30
CA GLU A 271 4.92 7.33 -6.95
C GLU A 271 6.45 7.17 -7.01
N GLN A 272 6.95 6.28 -7.87
CA GLN A 272 8.38 6.08 -8.11
C GLN A 272 9.06 7.34 -8.67
N SER A 273 8.40 8.05 -9.58
CA SER A 273 8.86 9.33 -10.12
C SER A 273 8.93 10.41 -9.04
N MET A 274 7.91 10.52 -8.19
CA MET A 274 7.92 11.45 -7.06
C MET A 274 9.06 11.16 -6.08
N MET A 275 9.32 9.90 -5.75
CA MET A 275 10.44 9.50 -4.89
C MET A 275 11.80 9.80 -5.55
N THR A 276 11.94 9.48 -6.84
CA THR A 276 13.16 9.76 -7.61
C THR A 276 13.45 11.25 -7.67
N LYS A 277 12.43 12.07 -7.98
CA LYS A 277 12.53 13.53 -7.97
C LYS A 277 12.94 14.07 -6.61
N LEU A 278 12.35 13.55 -5.54
CA LEU A 278 12.68 13.95 -4.18
C LEU A 278 14.15 13.66 -3.87
N ALA A 279 14.64 12.45 -4.18
CA ALA A 279 16.02 12.05 -3.94
C ALA A 279 17.01 12.91 -4.73
N LEU A 280 16.78 13.08 -6.04
CA LEU A 280 17.61 13.92 -6.93
C LEU A 280 17.70 15.37 -6.47
N ASN A 281 16.61 15.93 -5.94
CA ASN A 281 16.58 17.29 -5.42
C ASN A 281 17.22 17.43 -4.03
N SER A 282 17.37 16.32 -3.29
CA SER A 282 17.85 16.34 -1.91
C SER A 282 19.34 16.05 -1.78
N ARG A 283 19.91 15.22 -2.67
CA ARG A 283 21.29 14.75 -2.62
C ARG A 283 21.93 14.69 -4.00
N GLU A 284 23.25 14.84 -4.04
CA GLU A 284 24.05 14.62 -5.25
C GLU A 284 24.05 13.12 -5.61
N THR A 285 23.07 12.72 -6.42
CA THR A 285 22.90 11.34 -6.89
C THR A 285 23.49 11.22 -8.28
N ASP A 286 24.40 10.27 -8.50
CA ASP A 286 25.02 10.02 -9.80
C ASP A 286 24.33 8.91 -10.61
N THR A 287 23.62 7.98 -9.95
CA THR A 287 22.98 6.84 -10.61
C THR A 287 21.62 6.51 -9.99
N VAL A 288 20.63 6.30 -10.86
CA VAL A 288 19.30 5.78 -10.49
C VAL A 288 19.17 4.38 -11.09
N ILE A 289 19.04 3.36 -10.24
CA ILE A 289 18.74 1.98 -10.66
C ILE A 289 17.25 1.78 -10.49
N TRP A 290 16.52 1.64 -11.59
CA TRP A 290 15.06 1.70 -11.61
C TRP A 290 14.46 0.43 -12.22
N GLY A 291 13.78 -0.37 -11.39
CA GLY A 291 12.96 -1.49 -11.83
C GLY A 291 11.68 -1.00 -12.49
N LEU A 292 11.57 -1.20 -13.80
CA LEU A 292 10.38 -0.89 -14.58
C LEU A 292 9.47 -2.11 -14.64
N ASP A 293 8.70 -2.29 -13.58
CA ASP A 293 7.78 -3.41 -13.48
C ASP A 293 6.64 -3.27 -14.49
N LEU A 294 6.44 -4.32 -15.29
CA LEU A 294 5.47 -4.32 -16.39
C LEU A 294 4.04 -4.11 -15.89
N ASP A 295 3.72 -4.56 -14.67
CA ASP A 295 2.42 -4.31 -14.05
C ASP A 295 2.21 -2.83 -13.70
N ALA A 296 3.22 -2.17 -13.11
CA ALA A 296 3.16 -0.77 -12.75
C ALA A 296 3.03 0.15 -13.97
N LEU A 297 3.69 -0.19 -15.08
CA LEU A 297 3.64 0.56 -16.34
C LEU A 297 2.26 0.51 -17.05
N ARG A 298 1.41 -0.45 -16.70
CA ARG A 298 0.06 -0.58 -17.28
C ARG A 298 -0.98 0.28 -16.58
N LYS A 299 -0.64 0.87 -15.42
CA LYS A 299 -1.53 1.72 -14.63
C LYS A 299 -1.60 3.14 -15.21
N ASP A 300 -2.65 3.89 -14.88
CA ASP A 300 -2.79 5.28 -15.32
C ASP A 300 -1.59 6.11 -14.85
N ALA A 301 -1.09 7.00 -15.72
CA ALA A 301 0.14 7.76 -15.46
C ALA A 301 0.03 8.74 -14.28
N ASN A 302 -1.19 9.10 -13.88
CA ASN A 302 -1.46 9.97 -12.73
C ASN A 302 -1.95 9.19 -11.50
N GLU A 303 -2.03 7.85 -11.59
CA GLU A 303 -2.42 6.99 -10.49
C GLU A 303 -1.38 7.01 -9.37
N THR A 304 -1.85 7.24 -8.16
CA THR A 304 -1.13 6.94 -6.91
C THR A 304 -2.02 6.06 -6.06
N GLN A 305 -1.49 5.45 -4.99
CA GLN A 305 -2.37 4.97 -3.92
C GLN A 305 -3.35 6.10 -3.51
N PRO A 306 -4.59 5.77 -3.10
CA PRO A 306 -5.60 6.77 -2.76
C PRO A 306 -5.03 7.87 -1.86
N ILE A 307 -5.48 9.11 -2.04
CA ILE A 307 -4.97 10.28 -1.29
C ILE A 307 -5.04 10.08 0.24
N THR A 308 -6.01 9.28 0.70
CA THR A 308 -6.15 8.86 2.10
C THR A 308 -4.96 8.05 2.64
N THR A 309 -4.14 7.49 1.76
CA THR A 309 -3.04 6.57 2.08
C THR A 309 -1.67 7.05 1.59
N PHE A 310 -1.61 7.86 0.53
CA PHE A 310 -0.35 8.38 -0.02
C PHE A 310 -0.01 9.79 0.53
N PRO A 311 1.05 9.95 1.34
CA PRO A 311 1.35 11.20 2.03
C PRO A 311 2.08 12.20 1.12
N LYS A 312 1.38 12.80 0.15
CA LYS A 312 1.96 13.73 -0.86
C LYS A 312 2.82 14.85 -0.26
N TYR A 313 2.48 15.35 0.93
CA TYR A 313 3.22 16.40 1.64
C TYR A 313 4.66 15.98 1.99
N LEU A 314 4.96 14.68 2.09
CA LEU A 314 6.33 14.21 2.34
C LEU A 314 7.22 14.23 1.08
N PHE A 315 6.63 14.31 -0.11
CA PHE A 315 7.32 14.14 -1.41
C PHE A 315 7.65 15.45 -2.12
N ASN A 316 7.44 16.59 -1.46
CA ASN A 316 7.70 17.91 -2.03
C ASN A 316 8.70 18.71 -1.17
N SER A 317 8.97 19.95 -1.60
CA SER A 317 9.84 20.92 -0.94
C SER A 317 9.09 22.03 -0.21
N GLU A 318 7.76 21.98 -0.19
CA GLU A 318 6.94 22.97 0.52
C GLU A 318 7.09 22.76 2.03
N LYS A 319 7.23 23.86 2.78
CA LYS A 319 7.46 23.79 4.24
C LYS A 319 6.20 24.01 5.06
N PHE A 320 5.13 24.50 4.43
CA PHE A 320 3.88 24.81 5.14
C PHE A 320 3.03 23.56 5.36
N ASP A 321 3.05 22.63 4.42
CA ASP A 321 2.35 21.35 4.52
C ASP A 321 3.08 20.31 5.36
N ASP A 322 4.33 20.56 5.77
CA ASP A 322 5.01 19.86 6.86
C ASP A 322 4.22 19.90 8.18
N LEU A 323 3.30 20.86 8.35
CA LEU A 323 2.34 20.85 9.47
C LEU A 323 1.49 19.58 9.50
N ASN A 324 1.22 18.94 8.35
CA ASN A 324 0.54 17.65 8.28
C ASN A 324 1.37 16.52 8.90
N TYR A 325 2.69 16.63 8.85
CA TYR A 325 3.61 15.73 9.55
C TYR A 325 3.67 16.05 11.05
N LEU A 326 3.97 17.32 11.38
CA LEU A 326 4.22 17.77 12.75
C LEU A 326 3.00 17.63 13.67
N LEU A 327 1.80 17.83 13.14
CA LEU A 327 0.55 17.73 13.88
C LEU A 327 -0.17 16.39 13.64
N ASN A 328 0.50 15.42 13.01
CA ASN A 328 -0.08 14.10 12.80
C ASN A 328 -0.26 13.38 14.15
N LYS A 329 -1.49 12.96 14.44
CA LYS A 329 -1.83 12.23 15.68
C LYS A 329 -0.94 11.01 15.91
N GLN A 330 -0.70 10.20 14.88
CA GLN A 330 0.09 8.98 15.00
C GLN A 330 1.54 9.32 15.36
N PHE A 331 2.15 10.30 14.67
CA PHE A 331 3.53 10.70 14.95
C PHE A 331 3.70 11.40 16.29
N ILE A 332 2.68 12.13 16.79
CA ILE A 332 2.66 12.66 18.16
C ILE A 332 2.67 11.50 19.17
N VAL A 333 1.80 10.51 18.99
CA VAL A 333 1.73 9.33 19.88
C VAL A 333 3.04 8.54 19.84
N ASP A 334 3.60 8.31 18.66
CA ASP A 334 4.84 7.57 18.50
C ASP A 334 6.04 8.33 19.06
N SER A 335 6.07 9.66 18.91
CA SER A 335 7.09 10.51 19.55
C SER A 335 7.00 10.43 21.07
N TRP A 336 5.79 10.48 21.63
CA TRP A 336 5.57 10.32 23.07
C TRP A 336 5.93 8.93 23.59
N ARG A 337 5.70 7.87 22.80
CA ARG A 337 6.15 6.50 23.12
C ARG A 337 7.68 6.44 23.13
N LYS A 338 8.33 6.96 22.08
CA LYS A 338 9.79 6.97 21.93
C LYS A 338 10.48 7.70 23.08
N LEU A 339 9.98 8.85 23.51
CA LEU A 339 10.49 9.60 24.68
C LEU A 339 10.38 8.82 26.00
N ARG A 340 9.51 7.79 26.07
CA ARG A 340 9.37 6.89 27.22
C ARG A 340 10.10 5.55 27.01
N ASN A 341 11.05 5.51 26.08
CA ASN A 341 11.78 4.30 25.67
C ASN A 341 10.86 3.15 25.24
N ARG A 342 9.75 3.47 24.56
CA ARG A 342 8.84 2.50 23.94
C ARG A 342 8.77 2.77 22.45
N ASN A 343 8.84 1.74 21.63
CA ASN A 343 8.62 1.89 20.20
C ASN A 343 7.11 1.87 19.89
N GLY A 344 6.70 2.57 18.84
CA GLY A 344 5.36 2.40 18.27
C GLY A 344 5.23 1.04 17.60
N GLU A 345 4.01 0.54 17.45
CA GLU A 345 3.71 -0.78 16.86
C GLU A 345 4.15 -0.90 15.40
N HIS A 346 4.30 0.23 14.71
CA HIS A 346 4.72 0.30 13.31
C HIS A 346 6.22 0.52 13.12
N TYR A 347 7.02 0.42 14.19
CA TYR A 347 8.47 0.57 14.11
C TYR A 347 9.18 -0.74 14.39
N PHE A 348 10.22 -1.01 13.63
CA PHE A 348 11.10 -2.15 13.86
C PHE A 348 12.56 -1.72 13.76
N THR A 349 13.42 -2.51 14.38
CA THR A 349 14.87 -2.36 14.21
C THR A 349 15.31 -3.11 12.98
N ALA A 350 16.03 -2.45 12.07
CA ALA A 350 16.58 -3.07 10.88
C ALA A 350 17.89 -2.42 10.45
N ASP A 351 18.71 -3.14 9.70
CA ASP A 351 19.82 -2.54 8.97
C ASP A 351 19.30 -1.94 7.65
N LEU A 352 19.77 -0.75 7.25
CA LEU A 352 19.38 -0.12 5.97
C LEU A 352 19.61 -1.04 4.77
N ASP A 353 20.64 -1.89 4.83
CA ASP A 353 20.99 -2.85 3.79
C ASP A 353 19.88 -3.90 3.59
N THR A 354 19.17 -4.22 4.66
CA THR A 354 18.11 -5.24 4.71
C THR A 354 16.72 -4.66 4.92
N LEU A 355 16.58 -3.34 4.99
CA LEU A 355 15.29 -2.67 5.18
C LEU A 355 14.33 -3.10 4.04
N TYR A 356 13.13 -3.57 4.41
CA TYR A 356 12.11 -4.14 3.52
C TYR A 356 12.43 -5.48 2.84
N ASN A 357 13.64 -6.02 3.02
CA ASN A 357 13.99 -7.31 2.43
C ASN A 357 13.13 -8.42 3.05
N TRP A 358 12.33 -9.06 2.21
CA TRP A 358 11.41 -10.12 2.61
C TRP A 358 11.96 -11.51 2.29
N ASN A 359 13.11 -11.63 1.63
CA ASN A 359 13.65 -12.89 1.13
C ASN A 359 13.72 -14.00 2.19
N LYS A 360 14.14 -13.68 3.43
CA LYS A 360 14.24 -14.67 4.52
C LYS A 360 12.89 -15.10 5.10
N SER A 361 11.84 -14.34 4.86
CA SER A 361 10.49 -14.59 5.38
C SER A 361 9.67 -15.54 4.51
N TYR A 362 10.16 -15.86 3.31
CA TYR A 362 9.47 -16.69 2.34
C TYR A 362 10.32 -17.87 1.89
N LYS A 363 9.62 -18.89 1.38
CA LYS A 363 10.23 -20.03 0.70
C LYS A 363 10.04 -19.86 -0.80
N PHE A 364 10.94 -20.48 -1.56
CA PHE A 364 10.98 -20.42 -3.01
C PHE A 364 10.96 -21.84 -3.56
N GLY A 365 10.25 -22.08 -4.65
CA GLY A 365 9.92 -23.42 -5.09
C GLY A 365 8.78 -23.43 -6.10
N GLU A 366 8.82 -24.38 -7.04
CA GLU A 366 7.75 -24.55 -8.02
C GLU A 366 6.39 -24.84 -7.33
N GLU A 367 6.41 -25.53 -6.21
CA GLU A 367 5.26 -25.80 -5.36
C GLU A 367 4.58 -24.51 -4.88
N TYR A 368 5.35 -23.51 -4.44
CA TYR A 368 4.79 -22.23 -3.97
C TYR A 368 4.24 -21.40 -5.12
N VAL A 369 4.90 -21.43 -6.29
CA VAL A 369 4.36 -20.82 -7.51
C VAL A 369 3.01 -21.44 -7.85
N ARG A 370 2.90 -22.78 -7.81
CA ARG A 370 1.66 -23.50 -8.11
C ARG A 370 0.56 -23.20 -7.10
N GLU A 371 0.88 -23.20 -5.81
CA GLU A 371 -0.04 -22.84 -4.71
C GLU A 371 -0.51 -21.39 -4.79
N SER A 372 0.29 -20.48 -5.33
CA SER A 372 -0.06 -19.06 -5.52
C SER A 372 -0.88 -18.79 -6.79
N TYR A 373 -0.83 -19.69 -7.78
CA TYR A 373 -1.51 -19.52 -9.06
C TYR A 373 -3.03 -19.62 -8.90
N ARG A 374 -3.77 -18.69 -9.50
CA ARG A 374 -5.24 -18.59 -9.42
C ARG A 374 -5.85 -18.69 -10.83
N PRO A 375 -6.17 -19.89 -11.35
CA PRO A 375 -6.75 -20.03 -12.69
C PRO A 375 -8.11 -19.32 -12.86
N GLU A 376 -8.85 -19.15 -11.78
CA GLU A 376 -10.15 -18.47 -11.73
C GLU A 376 -10.07 -16.98 -12.10
N SER A 377 -8.95 -16.30 -11.84
CA SER A 377 -8.81 -14.88 -12.19
C SER A 377 -8.86 -14.65 -13.70
N ILE A 378 -8.54 -15.66 -14.52
CA ILE A 378 -8.67 -15.59 -16.00
C ILE A 378 -10.10 -15.23 -16.43
N LYS A 379 -11.12 -15.66 -15.69
CA LYS A 379 -12.53 -15.40 -16.02
C LYS A 379 -12.99 -14.00 -15.60
N ILE A 380 -12.31 -13.41 -14.63
CA ILE A 380 -12.71 -12.17 -13.96
C ILE A 380 -11.93 -10.98 -14.53
N GLU A 381 -10.63 -11.17 -14.74
CA GLU A 381 -9.74 -10.16 -15.29
C GLU A 381 -10.04 -9.94 -16.78
N ARG A 382 -9.94 -8.68 -17.21
CA ARG A 382 -10.11 -8.29 -18.60
C ARG A 382 -8.93 -7.43 -19.01
N ARG A 383 -8.53 -7.58 -20.27
CA ARG A 383 -7.59 -6.65 -20.88
C ARG A 383 -8.13 -5.23 -20.78
N ASP A 384 -7.32 -4.32 -20.24
CA ASP A 384 -7.59 -2.89 -20.28
C ASP A 384 -7.28 -2.35 -21.70
N PRO A 385 -8.26 -1.77 -22.42
CA PRO A 385 -8.02 -1.16 -23.72
C PRO A 385 -7.04 0.03 -23.68
N ALA A 386 -6.89 0.72 -22.55
CA ALA A 386 -6.01 1.88 -22.38
C ALA A 386 -4.54 1.50 -22.16
N LEU A 387 -4.24 0.22 -22.04
CA LEU A 387 -2.92 -0.28 -21.64
C LEU A 387 -1.75 0.24 -22.49
N LYS A 388 -1.92 0.33 -23.81
CA LYS A 388 -0.90 0.91 -24.70
C LYS A 388 -0.66 2.40 -24.41
N GLN A 389 -1.73 3.16 -24.19
CA GLN A 389 -1.67 4.57 -23.84
C GLN A 389 -0.97 4.75 -22.47
N ASN A 390 -1.31 3.92 -21.49
CA ASN A 390 -0.71 3.95 -20.15
C ASN A 390 0.81 3.74 -20.19
N TYR A 391 1.30 2.80 -21.02
CA TYR A 391 2.75 2.64 -21.21
C TYR A 391 3.41 3.92 -21.72
N GLU A 392 2.81 4.57 -22.73
CA GLU A 392 3.38 5.75 -23.35
C GLU A 392 3.36 6.97 -22.41
N GLU A 393 2.24 7.20 -21.74
CA GLU A 393 2.05 8.31 -20.80
C GLU A 393 2.93 8.16 -19.55
N ASN A 394 3.09 6.95 -19.02
CA ASN A 394 4.00 6.73 -17.89
C ASN A 394 5.45 7.12 -18.23
N ILE A 395 5.92 6.83 -19.44
CA ILE A 395 7.25 7.27 -19.85
C ILE A 395 7.31 8.79 -20.03
N GLU A 396 6.34 9.37 -20.73
CA GLU A 396 6.35 10.79 -21.09
C GLU A 396 6.16 11.70 -19.88
N GLU A 397 5.27 11.36 -18.96
CA GLU A 397 4.92 12.22 -17.83
C GLU A 397 5.82 11.99 -16.62
N ASN A 398 6.26 10.74 -16.39
CA ASN A 398 6.88 10.37 -15.12
C ASN A 398 8.36 10.00 -15.22
N ILE A 399 8.88 9.68 -16.41
CA ILE A 399 10.29 9.24 -16.56
C ILE A 399 11.12 10.22 -17.37
N ILE A 400 10.69 10.59 -18.58
CA ILE A 400 11.44 11.49 -19.48
C ILE A 400 11.83 12.81 -18.80
N PRO A 401 10.92 13.52 -18.10
CA PRO A 401 11.27 14.79 -17.47
C PRO A 401 12.42 14.65 -16.47
N LEU A 402 12.48 13.55 -15.71
CA LEU A 402 13.56 13.31 -14.77
C LEU A 402 14.90 13.09 -15.47
N ILE A 403 14.92 12.43 -16.62
CA ILE A 403 16.13 12.20 -17.42
C ILE A 403 16.63 13.53 -18.00
N GLU A 404 15.73 14.33 -18.56
CA GLU A 404 16.05 15.61 -19.19
C GLU A 404 16.53 16.65 -18.18
N ASP A 405 15.89 16.73 -17.01
CA ASP A 405 16.26 17.65 -15.93
C ASP A 405 17.60 17.25 -15.26
N ASN A 406 18.06 16.01 -15.44
CA ASN A 406 19.24 15.46 -14.77
C ASN A 406 20.22 14.79 -15.75
N PRO A 407 20.81 15.53 -16.72
CA PRO A 407 21.63 14.95 -17.79
C PRO A 407 22.95 14.32 -17.31
N ASN A 408 23.42 14.70 -16.12
CA ASN A 408 24.64 14.16 -15.50
C ASN A 408 24.38 12.87 -14.69
N VAL A 409 23.12 12.50 -14.48
CA VAL A 409 22.73 11.32 -13.72
C VAL A 409 22.54 10.15 -14.67
N LYS A 410 23.14 9.02 -14.34
CA LYS A 410 22.99 7.77 -15.08
C LYS A 410 21.69 7.07 -14.67
N PHE A 411 20.75 6.94 -15.58
CA PHE A 411 19.53 6.17 -15.37
C PHE A 411 19.69 4.75 -15.91
N VAL A 412 19.65 3.77 -15.01
CA VAL A 412 19.74 2.34 -15.31
C VAL A 412 18.37 1.71 -15.08
N PHE A 413 17.61 1.56 -16.16
CA PHE A 413 16.32 0.89 -16.14
C PHE A 413 16.48 -0.60 -16.36
N PHE A 414 15.61 -1.41 -15.75
CA PHE A 414 15.50 -2.82 -16.10
C PHE A 414 14.07 -3.35 -15.99
N TYR A 415 13.69 -4.26 -16.88
CA TYR A 415 12.46 -5.04 -16.72
C TYR A 415 12.72 -6.24 -15.82
N SER A 416 11.90 -6.39 -14.78
CA SER A 416 11.95 -7.53 -13.85
C SER A 416 11.64 -8.86 -14.56
N PRO A 417 12.37 -9.96 -14.24
CA PRO A 417 12.07 -11.29 -14.76
C PRO A 417 10.88 -11.91 -14.02
N TYR A 418 9.65 -11.63 -14.43
CA TYR A 418 8.49 -12.40 -13.95
C TYR A 418 8.58 -13.85 -14.44
N SER A 419 8.00 -14.78 -13.68
CA SER A 419 8.03 -16.18 -14.10
C SER A 419 7.27 -16.38 -15.41
N VAL A 420 7.64 -17.41 -16.16
CA VAL A 420 6.90 -17.83 -17.36
C VAL A 420 5.44 -18.15 -17.05
N VAL A 421 5.12 -18.56 -15.81
CA VAL A 421 3.74 -18.79 -15.35
C VAL A 421 2.94 -17.49 -15.36
N GLN A 422 3.51 -16.37 -14.90
CA GLN A 422 2.81 -15.09 -14.94
C GLN A 422 2.54 -14.62 -16.38
N PHE A 423 3.54 -14.72 -17.25
CA PHE A 423 3.34 -14.33 -18.64
C PHE A 423 2.34 -15.25 -19.35
N ARG A 424 2.37 -16.55 -19.04
CA ARG A 424 1.36 -17.48 -19.54
C ARG A 424 -0.03 -17.14 -19.01
N HIS A 425 -0.15 -16.78 -17.75
CA HIS A 425 -1.41 -16.34 -17.15
C HIS A 425 -2.02 -15.17 -17.92
N TRP A 426 -1.23 -14.12 -18.19
CA TRP A 426 -1.68 -12.99 -19.00
C TRP A 426 -2.07 -13.37 -20.42
N TYR A 427 -1.35 -14.31 -21.04
CA TYR A 427 -1.71 -14.83 -22.35
C TYR A 427 -3.05 -15.58 -22.34
N GLU A 428 -3.35 -16.35 -21.29
CA GLU A 428 -4.62 -17.07 -21.15
C GLU A 428 -5.81 -16.13 -20.88
N ILE A 429 -5.58 -14.98 -20.24
CA ILE A 429 -6.60 -13.91 -20.12
C ILE A 429 -6.94 -13.37 -21.50
N ASP A 430 -5.93 -12.87 -22.22
CA ASP A 430 -6.05 -12.36 -23.58
C ASP A 430 -4.66 -12.32 -24.24
N PRO A 431 -4.42 -13.04 -25.34
CA PRO A 431 -3.16 -12.99 -26.08
C PRO A 431 -2.73 -11.57 -26.49
N LEU A 432 -3.67 -10.64 -26.63
CA LEU A 432 -3.37 -9.25 -26.94
C LEU A 432 -2.61 -8.54 -25.82
N ILE A 433 -2.70 -8.98 -24.56
CA ILE A 433 -1.90 -8.41 -23.46
C ILE A 433 -0.40 -8.58 -23.75
N ILE A 434 0.02 -9.76 -24.23
CA ILE A 434 1.42 -10.01 -24.58
C ILE A 434 1.84 -9.18 -25.80
N SER A 435 0.94 -9.01 -26.77
CA SER A 435 1.18 -8.12 -27.91
C SER A 435 1.38 -6.68 -27.46
N ASP A 436 0.57 -6.19 -26.53
CA ASP A 436 0.69 -4.82 -26.02
C ASP A 436 1.95 -4.63 -25.18
N ILE A 437 2.34 -5.61 -24.36
CA ILE A 437 3.61 -5.58 -23.62
C ILE A 437 4.78 -5.47 -24.60
N LYS A 438 4.79 -6.29 -25.65
CA LYS A 438 5.82 -6.25 -26.70
C LYS A 438 5.89 -4.87 -27.36
N GLU A 439 4.76 -4.31 -27.76
CA GLU A 439 4.71 -2.98 -28.39
C GLU A 439 5.13 -1.89 -27.40
N GLY A 440 4.65 -1.94 -26.15
CA GLY A 440 5.02 -1.03 -25.08
C GLY A 440 6.52 -1.01 -24.85
N LYS A 441 7.16 -2.16 -24.66
CA LYS A 441 8.63 -2.27 -24.47
C LYS A 441 9.40 -1.69 -25.67
N ARG A 442 8.93 -1.93 -26.90
CA ARG A 442 9.51 -1.32 -28.10
C ARG A 442 9.41 0.20 -28.08
N ASN A 443 8.24 0.75 -27.76
CA ASN A 443 8.02 2.20 -27.72
C ASN A 443 8.84 2.85 -26.60
N ILE A 444 8.90 2.23 -25.42
CA ILE A 444 9.76 2.65 -24.31
C ILE A 444 11.21 2.71 -24.76
N PHE A 445 11.74 1.64 -25.36
CA PHE A 445 13.12 1.62 -25.86
C PHE A 445 13.39 2.73 -26.89
N LEU A 446 12.50 2.94 -27.86
CA LEU A 446 12.66 3.99 -28.87
C LEU A 446 12.69 5.40 -28.26
N LYS A 447 11.95 5.64 -27.18
CA LYS A 447 11.97 6.92 -26.46
C LYS A 447 13.24 7.06 -25.62
N LEU A 448 13.57 6.06 -24.82
CA LEU A 448 14.68 6.09 -23.86
C LEU A 448 16.07 6.03 -24.53
N SER A 449 16.21 5.31 -25.64
CA SER A 449 17.50 5.16 -26.35
C SER A 449 18.06 6.45 -26.96
N LYS A 450 17.27 7.53 -26.99
CA LYS A 450 17.70 8.87 -27.42
C LYS A 450 18.64 9.54 -26.41
N TYR A 451 18.61 9.11 -25.15
CA TYR A 451 19.35 9.74 -24.05
C TYR A 451 20.64 8.97 -23.77
N LYS A 452 21.79 9.67 -23.82
CA LYS A 452 23.11 9.05 -23.63
C LYS A 452 23.38 8.58 -22.20
N ASN A 453 22.70 9.19 -21.23
CA ASN A 453 22.77 8.85 -19.82
C ASN A 453 21.79 7.74 -19.41
N VAL A 454 21.13 7.09 -20.37
CA VAL A 454 20.17 6.01 -20.12
C VAL A 454 20.71 4.66 -20.57
N GLN A 455 20.51 3.64 -19.74
CA GLN A 455 20.69 2.23 -20.08
C GLN A 455 19.40 1.48 -19.75
N LEU A 456 18.92 0.65 -20.68
CA LEU A 456 17.76 -0.21 -20.47
C LEU A 456 18.20 -1.67 -20.56
N TYR A 457 17.90 -2.46 -19.53
CA TYR A 457 18.18 -3.88 -19.47
C TYR A 457 16.87 -4.67 -19.50
N ASP A 458 16.90 -5.86 -20.07
CA ASP A 458 15.72 -6.70 -20.18
C ASP A 458 15.99 -8.13 -19.72
N PHE A 459 15.52 -8.43 -18.51
CA PHE A 459 15.59 -9.76 -17.94
C PHE A 459 14.31 -10.56 -18.19
N SER A 460 13.27 -9.97 -18.78
CA SER A 460 11.96 -10.63 -18.90
C SER A 460 11.98 -11.81 -19.86
N ALA A 461 12.97 -11.91 -20.75
CA ALA A 461 13.16 -13.06 -21.65
C ALA A 461 14.27 -14.02 -21.19
N ASN A 462 14.89 -13.79 -20.03
CA ASN A 462 15.99 -14.64 -19.56
C ASN A 462 15.46 -15.99 -19.07
N LYS A 463 15.48 -16.99 -19.96
CA LYS A 463 14.94 -18.33 -19.72
C LYS A 463 15.50 -19.02 -18.48
N ASP A 464 16.78 -18.81 -18.18
CA ASP A 464 17.45 -19.42 -17.02
C ASP A 464 16.86 -18.92 -15.69
N ILE A 465 16.21 -17.75 -15.71
CA ILE A 465 15.48 -17.18 -14.58
C ILE A 465 14.00 -17.49 -14.72
N THR A 466 13.34 -17.03 -15.78
CA THR A 466 11.88 -17.03 -15.93
C THR A 466 11.27 -18.42 -15.93
N SER A 467 11.99 -19.43 -16.42
CA SER A 467 11.54 -20.83 -16.43
C SER A 467 11.98 -21.62 -15.19
N ASN A 468 12.88 -21.07 -14.38
CA ASN A 468 13.35 -21.73 -13.15
C ASN A 468 12.45 -21.36 -11.98
N LEU A 469 11.31 -22.05 -11.85
CA LEU A 469 10.32 -21.76 -10.81
C LEU A 469 10.81 -21.95 -9.37
N SER A 470 11.96 -22.60 -9.17
CA SER A 470 12.57 -22.77 -7.84
C SER A 470 13.06 -21.49 -7.20
N VAL A 471 13.23 -20.40 -7.97
CA VAL A 471 13.69 -19.09 -7.44
C VAL A 471 12.54 -18.15 -7.11
N TYR A 472 11.29 -18.59 -7.25
CA TYR A 472 10.09 -17.76 -7.05
C TYR A 472 9.29 -18.21 -5.83
N LYS A 473 8.72 -17.24 -5.10
CA LYS A 473 7.79 -17.52 -3.98
C LYS A 473 6.32 -17.53 -4.39
N ASP A 474 6.02 -16.95 -5.55
CA ASP A 474 4.72 -16.92 -6.21
C ASP A 474 4.92 -16.69 -7.72
N THR A 475 3.87 -16.41 -8.49
CA THR A 475 4.00 -16.24 -9.95
C THR A 475 4.91 -15.09 -10.39
N ILE A 476 5.22 -14.10 -9.54
CA ILE A 476 5.99 -12.92 -9.94
C ILE A 476 7.27 -12.69 -9.13
N HIS A 477 7.27 -12.99 -7.83
CA HIS A 477 8.30 -12.54 -6.90
C HIS A 477 9.48 -13.51 -6.83
N TYR A 478 10.62 -13.09 -7.37
CA TYR A 478 11.90 -13.83 -7.36
C TYR A 478 12.74 -13.57 -6.10
N SER A 479 13.69 -14.47 -5.83
CA SER A 479 14.59 -14.40 -4.68
C SER A 479 15.66 -13.30 -4.78
N GLU A 480 16.26 -12.95 -3.64
CA GLU A 480 17.38 -12.00 -3.54
C GLU A 480 18.56 -12.37 -4.46
N GLU A 481 18.78 -13.66 -4.73
CA GLU A 481 19.85 -14.10 -5.63
C GLU A 481 19.65 -13.59 -7.06
N ILE A 482 18.39 -13.41 -7.48
CA ILE A 482 18.08 -12.80 -8.78
C ILE A 482 18.34 -11.29 -8.76
N ASN A 483 18.08 -10.59 -7.65
CA ASN A 483 18.49 -9.19 -7.51
C ASN A 483 20.01 -9.03 -7.60
N LYS A 484 20.80 -9.91 -6.98
CA LYS A 484 22.27 -9.92 -7.11
C LYS A 484 22.69 -10.16 -8.56
N LEU A 485 22.12 -11.17 -9.21
CA LEU A 485 22.38 -11.48 -10.62
C LEU A 485 22.09 -10.29 -11.54
N ILE A 486 21.00 -9.54 -11.29
CA ILE A 486 20.65 -8.34 -12.06
C ILE A 486 21.77 -7.29 -11.96
N ILE A 487 22.25 -6.97 -10.76
CA ILE A 487 23.34 -5.99 -10.59
C ILE A 487 24.64 -6.48 -11.23
N GLU A 488 24.99 -7.74 -11.05
CA GLU A 488 26.18 -8.32 -11.68
C GLU A 488 26.09 -8.27 -13.21
N SER A 489 24.89 -8.49 -13.77
CA SER A 489 24.63 -8.41 -15.20
C SER A 489 24.72 -6.98 -15.71
N ILE A 490 24.17 -6.00 -14.97
CA ILE A 490 24.31 -4.57 -15.26
C ILE A 490 25.79 -4.17 -15.30
N LYS A 491 26.59 -4.61 -14.33
CA LYS A 491 28.05 -4.36 -14.31
C LYS A 491 28.74 -4.91 -15.56
N LYS A 492 28.34 -6.10 -16.00
CA LYS A 492 28.87 -6.77 -17.21
C LYS A 492 28.23 -6.27 -18.51
N GLN A 493 27.26 -5.36 -18.44
CA GLN A 493 26.41 -4.94 -19.56
C GLN A 493 25.72 -6.12 -20.28
N SER A 494 25.48 -7.22 -19.55
CA SER A 494 24.72 -8.36 -20.04
C SER A 494 23.23 -8.01 -20.03
N TYR A 495 22.48 -8.45 -21.05
CA TYR A 495 21.05 -8.14 -21.24
C TYR A 495 20.72 -6.66 -21.51
N LEU A 496 21.71 -5.85 -21.90
CA LEU A 496 21.47 -4.48 -22.37
C LEU A 496 20.62 -4.52 -23.65
N VAL A 497 19.53 -3.76 -23.68
CA VAL A 497 18.66 -3.65 -24.84
C VAL A 497 19.30 -2.76 -25.89
N THR A 498 19.31 -3.22 -27.13
CA THR A 498 19.87 -2.55 -28.29
C THR A 498 18.90 -2.64 -29.47
N PRO A 499 19.07 -1.81 -30.52
CA PRO A 499 18.24 -1.93 -31.72
C PRO A 499 18.35 -3.29 -32.42
N HIS A 500 19.42 -4.05 -32.13
CA HIS A 500 19.69 -5.34 -32.77
C HIS A 500 19.09 -6.53 -32.03
N ASN A 501 18.86 -6.43 -30.70
CA ASN A 501 18.39 -7.56 -29.91
C ASN A 501 16.92 -7.45 -29.46
N ILE A 502 16.32 -6.25 -29.45
CA ILE A 502 14.97 -6.06 -28.90
C ILE A 502 13.93 -7.02 -29.51
N GLU A 503 13.88 -7.13 -30.84
CA GLU A 503 12.91 -8.01 -31.49
C GLU A 503 13.18 -9.49 -31.17
N SER A 504 14.45 -9.91 -31.12
CA SER A 504 14.79 -11.30 -30.78
C SER A 504 14.47 -11.63 -29.31
N THR A 505 14.67 -10.68 -28.39
CA THR A 505 14.34 -10.83 -26.97
C THR A 505 12.84 -11.01 -26.79
N GLU A 506 12.03 -10.18 -27.44
CA GLU A 506 10.56 -10.29 -27.39
C GLU A 506 10.06 -11.59 -28.03
N SER A 507 10.67 -12.02 -29.15
CA SER A 507 10.34 -13.29 -29.78
C SER A 507 10.67 -14.49 -28.91
N GLU A 508 11.79 -14.46 -28.18
CA GLU A 508 12.18 -15.54 -27.26
C GLU A 508 11.26 -15.61 -26.04
N LEU A 509 10.86 -14.46 -25.48
CA LEU A 509 9.82 -14.41 -24.44
C LEU A 509 8.50 -15.00 -24.95
N PHE A 510 8.04 -14.58 -26.13
CA PHE A 510 6.78 -15.10 -26.70
C PHE A 510 6.83 -16.61 -26.91
N LYS A 511 7.97 -17.12 -27.38
CA LYS A 511 8.19 -18.57 -27.51
C LYS A 511 8.13 -19.28 -26.16
N GLN A 512 8.78 -18.76 -25.13
CA GLN A 512 8.71 -19.33 -23.77
C GLN A 512 7.27 -19.41 -23.26
N ILE A 513 6.45 -18.39 -23.53
CA ILE A 513 5.03 -18.35 -23.15
C ILE A 513 4.23 -19.43 -23.87
N LEU A 514 4.44 -19.61 -25.17
CA LEU A 514 3.72 -20.61 -25.96
C LEU A 514 4.14 -22.05 -25.63
N ASP A 515 5.44 -22.26 -25.39
CA ASP A 515 6.03 -23.56 -25.08
C ASP A 515 5.72 -24.03 -23.64
N PHE A 516 5.27 -23.13 -22.75
CA PHE A 516 4.97 -23.47 -21.36
C PHE A 516 3.67 -24.28 -21.25
N ASP A 517 3.79 -25.52 -20.77
CA ASP A 517 2.66 -26.44 -20.56
C ASP A 517 1.90 -26.09 -19.27
N MET A 518 1.00 -25.10 -19.39
CA MET A 518 0.15 -24.62 -18.30
C MET A 518 -0.75 -25.73 -17.74
N VAL A 519 -1.21 -26.66 -18.59
CA VAL A 519 -2.10 -27.76 -18.20
C VAL A 519 -1.35 -28.74 -17.31
N ARG A 520 -0.13 -29.14 -17.70
CA ARG A 520 0.72 -29.97 -16.85
C ARG A 520 1.05 -29.26 -15.55
N PHE A 521 1.42 -27.97 -15.61
CA PHE A 521 1.72 -27.21 -14.41
C PHE A 521 0.56 -27.20 -13.42
N ILE A 522 -0.69 -26.98 -13.85
CA ILE A 522 -1.83 -26.97 -12.93
C ILE A 522 -2.13 -28.37 -12.36
N ASN A 523 -1.94 -29.42 -13.17
CA ASN A 523 -2.32 -30.79 -12.81
C ASN A 523 -1.26 -31.60 -12.05
N LEU A 524 -0.05 -31.08 -11.87
CA LEU A 524 0.96 -31.69 -11.01
C LEU A 524 0.49 -31.61 -9.55
N LYS A 525 0.02 -32.74 -9.00
CA LYS A 525 -0.33 -32.84 -7.58
C LYS A 525 0.90 -32.48 -6.75
N ALA A 526 0.74 -31.59 -5.78
CA ALA A 526 1.71 -31.42 -4.71
C ALA A 526 1.85 -32.79 -4.02
N ASN A 527 3.03 -33.40 -4.12
CA ASN A 527 3.35 -34.68 -3.49
C ASN A 527 3.72 -34.47 -2.02
#